data_AF-A0A3B9K0L2-F1
#
_entry.id   AF-A0A3B9K0L2-F1
#
_cell.length_a   1.000
_cell.length_b   1.000
_cell.length_c   1.000
_cell.angle_alpha   90.00
_cell.angle_beta   90.00
_cell.angle_gamma   90.00
#
_symmetry.space_group_name_H-M   'P 1'
#
loop_
_entity.id
_entity.type
_entity.pdbx_description
1 polymer ?
#
loop_
_entity_poly.entity_id
_entity_poly.type
_entity_poly.pdbx_seq_one_letter_code
_entity_poly.pdbx_strand_id
1 'polypeptide(L)'
;MKVTGFDGREREWNLVGKTARHNKRKCSSLHKRVRAILRELFPRTIILEEVHLPGSATLTRSSTLFADFYVPSRKLVVEVHGRQHYEFNEFYHKTKQGFQKAKARDRDKIRWCDLNEIEIVVLSHEGEDDEWKKSIFNR
;
A
#
# COMPACT_ATOMS: atom_id res chain seq x y z
N MET A 1 1.87 17.03 -5.12
CA MET A 1 1.60 16.09 -6.25
C MET A 1 0.10 16.09 -6.49
N LYS A 2 -0.36 16.08 -7.74
CA LYS A 2 -1.78 15.90 -8.05
C LYS A 2 -2.04 14.45 -8.42
N VAL A 3 -3.23 13.96 -8.06
CA VAL A 3 -3.71 12.61 -8.36
C VAL A 3 -5.18 12.67 -8.74
N THR A 4 -5.62 11.75 -9.58
CA THR A 4 -6.99 11.62 -10.04
C THR A 4 -7.71 10.55 -9.24
N GLY A 5 -8.89 10.88 -8.72
CA GLY A 5 -9.78 9.92 -8.06
C GLY A 5 -10.60 9.09 -9.03
N PHE A 6 -11.25 8.04 -8.54
CA PHE A 6 -12.20 7.25 -9.33
C PHE A 6 -13.43 8.04 -9.78
N ASP A 7 -13.67 9.21 -9.17
CA ASP A 7 -14.68 10.17 -9.59
C ASP A 7 -14.22 11.11 -10.73
N GLY A 8 -13.00 10.91 -11.25
CA GLY A 8 -12.41 11.72 -12.31
C GLY A 8 -11.92 13.10 -11.84
N ARG A 9 -11.98 13.40 -10.53
CA ARG A 9 -11.57 14.70 -10.00
C ARG A 9 -10.10 14.68 -9.59
N GLU A 10 -9.36 15.71 -10.00
CA GLU A 10 -8.00 15.95 -9.49
C GLU A 10 -8.03 16.37 -8.02
N ARG A 11 -7.05 15.89 -7.26
CA ARG A 11 -6.89 16.15 -5.84
C ARG A 11 -5.41 16.37 -5.52
N GLU A 12 -5.13 17.25 -4.57
CA GLU A 12 -3.78 17.36 -4.05
C GLU A 12 -3.47 16.17 -3.15
N TRP A 13 -2.38 15.47 -3.44
CA TRP A 13 -1.87 14.39 -2.62
C TRP A 13 -0.88 14.93 -1.59
N ASN A 14 -1.39 15.20 -0.38
CA ASN A 14 -0.59 15.75 0.71
C ASN A 14 0.19 14.64 1.43
N LEU A 15 1.50 14.61 1.18
CA LEU A 15 2.43 13.60 1.66
C LEU A 15 3.23 14.03 2.90
N VAL A 16 2.94 15.22 3.45
CA VAL A 16 3.73 15.80 4.54
C VAL A 16 3.59 14.97 5.82
N GLY A 17 4.71 14.75 6.51
CA GLY A 17 4.73 14.08 7.82
C GLY A 17 4.43 12.57 7.78
N LYS A 18 4.45 11.93 6.61
CA LYS A 18 4.18 10.49 6.45
C LYS A 18 5.43 9.60 6.51
N THR A 19 6.56 10.10 7.01
CA THR A 19 7.79 9.31 7.13
C THR A 19 7.77 8.41 8.38
N ALA A 20 8.56 7.34 8.35
CA ALA A 20 8.73 6.41 9.48
C ALA A 20 8.99 7.10 10.84
N ARG A 21 9.75 8.22 10.84
CA ARG A 21 10.04 9.02 12.06
C ARG A 21 8.78 9.51 12.77
N HIS A 22 7.71 9.74 12.02
CA HIS A 22 6.43 10.24 12.53
C HIS A 22 5.43 9.11 12.79
N ASN A 23 5.70 7.89 12.33
CA ASN A 23 4.82 6.74 12.51
C ASN A 23 5.00 6.11 13.90
N LYS A 24 4.22 6.58 14.89
CA LYS A 24 4.20 6.02 16.26
C LYS A 24 3.29 4.79 16.41
N ARG A 25 2.62 4.34 15.35
CA ARG A 25 1.65 3.23 15.44
C ARG A 25 2.37 1.89 15.53
N LYS A 26 1.75 0.94 16.25
CA LYS A 26 2.17 -0.46 16.22
C LYS A 26 1.97 -0.99 14.79
N CYS A 27 3.07 -1.34 14.13
CA CYS A 27 3.07 -1.95 12.80
C CYS A 27 3.33 -3.47 12.93
N SER A 28 2.87 -4.25 11.95
CA SER A 28 3.12 -5.69 11.88
C SER A 28 4.62 -5.98 11.74
N SER A 29 5.03 -7.22 12.05
CA SER A 29 6.41 -7.67 11.83
C SER A 29 6.80 -7.59 10.35
N LEU A 30 5.90 -7.96 9.44
CA LEU A 30 6.09 -7.88 7.99
C LEU A 30 6.32 -6.44 7.53
N HIS A 31 5.55 -5.47 8.04
CA HIS A 31 5.74 -4.04 7.72
C HIS A 31 7.14 -3.56 8.14
N LYS A 32 7.59 -3.95 9.35
CA LYS A 32 8.93 -3.61 9.82
C LYS A 32 10.03 -4.24 8.97
N ARG A 33 9.83 -5.48 8.51
CA ARG A 33 10.76 -6.20 7.62
C ARG A 33 10.87 -5.49 6.28
N VAL A 34 9.75 -5.15 5.64
CA VAL A 34 9.74 -4.40 4.37
C VAL A 34 10.35 -3.01 4.52
N ARG A 35 10.09 -2.32 5.63
CA ARG A 35 10.76 -1.04 5.94
C ARG A 35 12.29 -1.17 5.93
N ALA A 36 12.83 -2.22 6.55
CA ALA A 36 14.27 -2.46 6.58
C ALA A 36 14.82 -2.70 5.16
N ILE A 37 14.13 -3.54 4.37
CA ILE A 37 14.49 -3.80 2.97
C ILE A 37 14.47 -2.54 2.13
N LEU A 38 13.42 -1.71 2.24
CA LEU A 38 13.34 -0.45 1.50
C LEU A 38 14.45 0.52 1.88
N ARG A 39 14.85 0.54 3.17
CA ARG A 39 15.98 1.36 3.65
C ARG A 39 17.33 0.86 3.16
N GLU A 40 17.47 -0.45 3.00
CA GLU A 40 18.67 -1.06 2.42
C GLU A 40 18.76 -0.74 0.92
N LEU A 41 17.67 -0.95 0.17
CA LEU A 41 17.61 -0.71 -1.27
C LEU A 41 17.74 0.79 -1.62
N PHE A 42 17.08 1.66 -0.84
CA PHE A 42 16.96 3.08 -1.13
C PHE A 42 17.39 3.97 0.04
N PRO A 43 18.67 3.92 0.47
CA PRO A 43 19.12 4.52 1.74
C PRO A 43 18.97 6.05 1.79
N ARG A 44 19.04 6.72 0.64
CA ARG A 44 18.93 8.19 0.52
C ARG A 44 17.55 8.66 0.09
N THR A 45 16.58 7.75 -0.02
CA THR A 45 15.25 8.08 -0.52
C THR A 45 14.26 8.30 0.61
N ILE A 46 13.32 9.21 0.39
CA ILE A 46 12.17 9.39 1.29
C ILE A 46 11.24 8.18 1.11
N ILE A 47 11.05 7.43 2.18
CA ILE A 47 10.05 6.36 2.26
C ILE A 47 8.93 6.86 3.15
N LEU A 48 7.73 6.91 2.58
CA LEU A 48 6.50 7.28 3.26
C LEU A 48 5.71 6.02 3.61
N GLU A 49 4.96 6.08 4.71
CA GLU A 49 4.19 4.96 5.23
C GLU A 49 2.74 5.38 5.48
N GLU A 50 1.81 4.44 5.32
CA GLU A 50 0.39 4.65 5.61
C GLU A 50 -0.16 5.90 4.89
N VAL A 51 0.19 6.04 3.61
CA VAL A 51 -0.21 7.19 2.80
C VAL A 51 -1.65 7.02 2.34
N HIS A 52 -2.47 8.05 2.49
CA HIS A 52 -3.85 8.00 2.00
C HIS A 52 -3.86 8.02 0.47
N LEU A 53 -4.85 7.41 -0.17
CA LEU A 53 -5.05 7.42 -1.63
C LEU A 53 -6.26 8.30 -1.96
N PRO A 54 -6.09 9.62 -2.24
CA PRO A 54 -7.21 10.54 -2.45
C PRO A 54 -8.14 10.10 -3.57
N GLY A 55 -9.45 10.20 -3.35
CA GLY A 55 -10.44 9.84 -4.39
C GLY A 55 -10.54 8.33 -4.67
N SER A 56 -9.98 7.48 -3.81
CA SER A 56 -10.12 6.01 -3.92
C SER A 56 -11.50 5.50 -3.52
N ALA A 57 -12.37 6.33 -2.91
CA ALA A 57 -13.76 5.98 -2.61
C ALA A 57 -14.51 5.56 -3.88
N THR A 58 -15.37 4.55 -3.75
CA THR A 58 -16.21 4.03 -4.84
C THR A 58 -17.68 4.29 -4.53
N LEU A 59 -18.56 4.04 -5.51
CA LEU A 59 -20.02 4.16 -5.32
C LEU A 59 -20.55 3.30 -4.16
N THR A 60 -19.91 2.17 -3.89
CA THR A 60 -20.31 1.22 -2.84
C THR A 60 -19.49 1.36 -1.56
N ARG A 61 -18.49 2.24 -1.53
CA ARG A 61 -17.52 2.36 -0.44
C ARG A 61 -16.99 3.79 -0.29
N SER A 62 -17.45 4.49 0.74
CA SER A 62 -17.10 5.90 0.99
C SER A 62 -15.74 6.13 1.66
N SER A 63 -15.08 5.08 2.20
CA SER A 63 -13.81 5.26 2.91
C SER A 63 -12.66 5.63 1.96
N THR A 64 -11.60 6.25 2.47
CA THR A 64 -10.33 6.40 1.73
C THR A 64 -9.46 5.16 1.94
N LEU A 65 -8.78 4.69 0.89
CA LEU A 65 -7.77 3.64 0.99
C LEU A 65 -6.43 4.23 1.44
N PHE A 66 -5.57 3.37 1.95
CA PHE A 66 -4.20 3.72 2.34
C PHE A 66 -3.24 2.72 1.72
N ALA A 67 -2.06 3.18 1.33
CA ALA A 67 -0.96 2.33 0.93
C ALA A 67 0.04 2.15 2.07
N ASP A 68 0.58 0.93 2.21
CA ASP A 68 1.52 0.60 3.30
C ASP A 68 2.80 1.44 3.19
N PHE A 69 3.37 1.50 1.98
CA PHE A 69 4.52 2.34 1.65
C PHE A 69 4.35 3.06 0.33
N TYR A 70 4.95 4.25 0.24
CA TYR A 70 5.13 4.98 -1.01
C TYR A 70 6.53 5.57 -1.09
N VAL A 71 7.17 5.37 -2.25
CA VAL A 71 8.52 5.87 -2.57
C VAL A 71 8.38 6.91 -3.69
N PRO A 72 8.27 8.22 -3.37
CA PRO A 72 7.89 9.25 -4.34
C PRO A 72 8.86 9.40 -5.50
N SER A 73 10.17 9.25 -5.25
CA SER A 73 11.21 9.38 -6.30
C SER A 73 11.13 8.28 -7.36
N ARG A 74 10.41 7.19 -7.07
CA ARG A 74 10.20 6.05 -7.97
C ARG A 74 8.75 5.92 -8.44
N LYS A 75 7.84 6.80 -7.98
CA LYS A 75 6.38 6.63 -8.14
C LYS A 75 5.95 5.18 -7.83
N LEU A 76 6.44 4.62 -6.73
CA LEU A 76 6.25 3.21 -6.38
C LEU A 76 5.49 3.06 -5.07
N VAL A 77 4.39 2.31 -5.10
CA VAL A 77 3.68 1.80 -3.94
C VAL A 77 4.15 0.37 -3.64
N VAL A 78 4.39 0.08 -2.35
CA VAL A 78 4.73 -1.26 -1.87
C VAL A 78 3.70 -1.68 -0.84
N GLU A 79 2.99 -2.77 -1.10
CA GLU A 79 1.98 -3.38 -0.24
C GLU A 79 2.51 -4.68 0.38
N VAL A 80 2.14 -4.95 1.63
CA VAL A 80 2.64 -6.11 2.39
C VAL A 80 1.47 -6.93 2.90
N HIS A 81 1.21 -8.05 2.23
CA HIS A 81 0.04 -8.88 2.47
C HIS A 81 0.34 -10.07 3.39
N GLY A 82 -0.25 -10.04 4.57
CA GLY A 82 -0.36 -11.21 5.47
C GLY A 82 -1.30 -12.29 4.93
N ARG A 83 -1.30 -13.47 5.57
CA ARG A 83 -2.19 -14.60 5.26
C ARG A 83 -3.66 -14.20 5.13
N GLN A 84 -4.11 -13.23 5.92
CA GLN A 84 -5.48 -12.71 5.87
C GLN A 84 -5.88 -12.11 4.51
N HIS A 85 -4.94 -11.77 3.64
CA HIS A 85 -5.26 -11.31 2.30
C HIS A 85 -5.45 -12.45 1.32
N TYR A 86 -4.99 -13.66 1.61
CA TYR A 86 -5.06 -14.80 0.71
C TYR A 86 -6.16 -15.77 1.11
N GLU A 87 -6.37 -15.94 2.41
CA GLU A 87 -7.30 -16.91 2.96
C GLU A 87 -8.32 -16.24 3.89
N PHE A 88 -9.54 -16.79 3.88
CA PHE A 88 -10.55 -16.42 4.87
C PHE A 88 -10.16 -16.97 6.24
N ASN A 89 -10.11 -16.08 7.23
CA ASN A 89 -9.91 -16.43 8.62
C ASN A 89 -10.85 -15.55 9.46
N GLU A 90 -11.68 -16.17 10.30
CA GLU A 90 -12.71 -15.49 11.09
C GLU A 90 -12.15 -14.43 12.05
N PHE A 91 -10.93 -14.65 12.56
CA PHE A 91 -10.25 -13.69 13.42
C PHE A 91 -9.99 -12.36 12.72
N TYR A 92 -9.59 -12.40 11.44
CA TYR A 92 -9.32 -11.20 10.64
C TYR A 92 -10.57 -10.70 9.91
N HIS A 93 -11.46 -11.62 9.54
CA HIS A 93 -12.64 -11.35 8.73
C HIS A 93 -13.87 -11.94 9.40
N LYS A 94 -14.72 -11.10 9.98
CA LYS A 94 -15.94 -11.55 10.67
C LYS A 94 -16.85 -12.44 9.80
N THR A 95 -16.84 -12.24 8.48
CA THR A 95 -17.66 -12.99 7.52
C THR A 95 -16.93 -13.17 6.19
N LYS A 96 -17.31 -14.20 5.42
CA LYS A 96 -16.81 -14.39 4.04
C LYS A 96 -17.04 -13.17 3.15
N GLN A 97 -18.17 -12.48 3.34
CA GLN A 97 -18.46 -11.23 2.64
C GLN A 97 -17.46 -10.12 3.03
N GLY A 98 -17.06 -10.04 4.30
CA GLY A 98 -16.01 -9.13 4.77
C GLY A 98 -14.67 -9.37 4.08
N PHE A 99 -14.28 -10.63 3.91
CA PHE A 99 -13.08 -11.00 3.18
C PHE A 99 -13.15 -10.63 1.69
N GLN A 100 -14.29 -10.87 1.03
CA GLN A 100 -14.47 -10.44 -0.36
C GLN A 100 -14.40 -8.92 -0.51
N LYS A 101 -14.91 -8.16 0.46
CA LYS A 101 -14.75 -6.69 0.51
C LYS A 101 -13.29 -6.29 0.72
N ALA A 102 -12.52 -7.00 1.54
CA ALA A 102 -11.08 -6.76 1.69
C ALA A 102 -10.33 -6.98 0.36
N LYS A 103 -10.58 -8.11 -0.31
CA LYS A 103 -10.05 -8.39 -1.66
C LYS A 103 -10.44 -7.33 -2.69
N ALA A 104 -11.67 -6.78 -2.61
CA ALA A 104 -12.09 -5.69 -3.48
C ALA A 104 -11.28 -4.40 -3.23
N ARG A 105 -10.98 -4.08 -1.97
CA ARG A 105 -10.12 -2.94 -1.62
C ARG A 105 -8.70 -3.12 -2.16
N ASP A 106 -8.15 -4.33 -2.08
CA ASP A 106 -6.82 -4.62 -2.63
C ASP A 106 -6.79 -4.39 -4.16
N ARG A 107 -7.83 -4.83 -4.89
CA ARG A 107 -7.98 -4.53 -6.33
C ARG A 107 -8.15 -3.04 -6.61
N ASP A 108 -8.91 -2.34 -5.78
CA ASP A 108 -9.11 -0.90 -5.92
C ASP A 108 -7.78 -0.13 -5.70
N LYS A 109 -6.89 -0.58 -4.80
CA LYS A 109 -5.55 0.03 -4.68
C LYS A 109 -4.76 -0.07 -5.97
N ILE A 110 -4.75 -1.25 -6.60
CA ILE A 110 -4.05 -1.47 -7.89
C ILE A 110 -4.60 -0.54 -8.96
N ARG A 111 -5.94 -0.50 -9.11
CA ARG A 111 -6.61 0.39 -10.08
C ARG A 111 -6.32 1.86 -9.83
N TRP A 112 -6.26 2.27 -8.56
CA TRP A 112 -5.95 3.65 -8.21
C TRP A 112 -4.51 4.00 -8.57
N CYS A 113 -3.56 3.08 -8.39
CA CYS A 113 -2.16 3.28 -8.79
C CYS A 113 -2.03 3.36 -10.31
N ASP A 114 -2.67 2.45 -11.05
CA ASP A 114 -2.73 2.44 -12.51
C ASP A 114 -3.27 3.77 -13.08
N LEU A 115 -4.40 4.25 -12.53
CA LEU A 115 -5.00 5.55 -12.89
C LEU A 115 -4.04 6.74 -12.72
N ASN A 116 -3.06 6.62 -11.82
CA ASN A 116 -2.15 7.70 -11.45
C ASN A 116 -0.70 7.48 -11.93
N GLU A 117 -0.48 6.50 -12.82
CA GLU A 117 0.85 6.13 -13.33
C GLU A 117 1.85 5.86 -12.19
N ILE A 118 1.38 5.12 -11.19
CA ILE A 118 2.15 4.69 -10.02
C ILE A 118 2.32 3.18 -10.13
N GLU A 119 3.57 2.73 -10.11
CA GLU A 119 3.89 1.31 -10.03
C GLU A 119 3.46 0.77 -8.66
N ILE A 120 2.99 -0.47 -8.63
CA ILE A 120 2.62 -1.15 -7.39
C ILE A 120 3.22 -2.55 -7.35
N VAL A 121 3.84 -2.88 -6.22
CA VAL A 121 4.31 -4.23 -5.91
C VAL A 121 3.66 -4.73 -4.62
N VAL A 122 3.25 -5.99 -4.66
CA VAL A 122 2.44 -6.67 -3.65
C VAL A 122 3.29 -7.82 -3.12
N LEU A 123 3.73 -7.72 -1.86
CA LEU A 123 4.63 -8.69 -1.24
C LEU A 123 3.82 -9.67 -0.39
N SER A 124 3.89 -10.96 -0.70
CA SER A 124 3.27 -12.03 0.10
C SER A 124 4.10 -12.31 1.36
N HIS A 125 3.43 -12.58 2.48
CA HIS A 125 4.04 -13.01 3.73
C HIS A 125 4.94 -14.26 3.64
N GLU A 126 4.76 -15.08 2.62
CA GLU A 126 5.57 -16.27 2.35
C GLU A 126 6.89 -15.94 1.65
N GLY A 127 7.03 -14.73 1.10
CA GLY A 127 8.21 -14.38 0.31
C GLY A 127 9.47 -14.14 1.14
N GLU A 128 10.59 -14.49 0.54
CA GLU A 128 11.93 -14.28 1.10
C GLU A 128 12.47 -12.88 0.81
N ASP A 129 13.48 -12.44 1.58
CA ASP A 129 14.03 -11.09 1.47
C ASP A 129 14.57 -10.81 0.07
N ASP A 130 15.28 -11.77 -0.53
CA ASP A 130 15.87 -11.61 -1.85
C ASP A 130 14.81 -11.57 -2.97
N GLU A 131 13.72 -12.32 -2.82
CA GLU A 131 12.59 -12.28 -3.75
C GLU A 131 11.85 -10.95 -3.68
N TRP A 132 11.61 -10.45 -2.46
CA TRP A 132 11.02 -9.13 -2.25
C TRP A 132 11.91 -8.03 -2.82
N LYS A 133 13.24 -8.09 -2.56
CA LYS A 133 14.21 -7.13 -3.10
C LYS A 133 14.17 -7.09 -4.62
N LYS A 134 14.19 -8.25 -5.28
CA LYS A 134 14.09 -8.35 -6.75
C LYS A 134 12.76 -7.78 -7.25
N SER A 135 11.66 -8.13 -6.60
CA SER A 135 10.31 -7.68 -6.98
C SER A 135 10.15 -6.17 -6.86
N ILE A 136 10.77 -5.53 -5.86
CA ILE A 136 10.79 -4.08 -5.68
C ILE A 136 11.74 -3.40 -6.69
N PHE A 137 12.92 -3.99 -6.93
CA PHE A 137 13.95 -3.37 -7.75
C PHE A 137 13.61 -3.38 -9.26
N ASN A 138 12.88 -4.39 -9.72
CA ASN A 138 12.49 -4.56 -11.13
C ASN A 138 11.28 -3.69 -11.54
N ARG A 139 10.89 -2.71 -10.72
CA ARG A 139 9.81 -1.75 -10.98
C ARG A 139 10.39 -0.37 -11.29
#